data_AF-A0A5S4VTE0-F1
#
_entry.id   AF-A0A5S4VTE0-F1
#
_cell.length_a   1.000
_cell.length_b   1.000
_cell.length_c   1.000
_cell.angle_alpha   90.00
_cell.angle_beta   90.00
_cell.angle_gamma   90.00
#
_symmetry.space_group_name_H-M   'P 1'
#
loop_
_entity.id
_entity.type
_entity.pdbx_description
1 polymer ?
#
loop_
_entity_poly.entity_id
_entity_poly.type
_entity_poly.pdbx_seq_one_letter_code
_entity_poly.pdbx_strand_id
1 'polypeptide(L)' 'MHVTLMKGKIHRASVTQADLQYDGSISLDRELMDAAGFLANVEHSAGRVQKLIPG' A
#
# COMPACT_ATOMS: atom_id res chain seq x y z
N MET A 1 -25.95 3.89 14.95
CA MET A 1 -24.95 4.82 14.37
C MET A 1 -23.72 4.00 14.03
N HIS A 2 -23.24 4.07 12.79
CA HIS A 2 -22.02 3.38 12.35
C HIS A 2 -20.97 4.46 11.99
N VAL A 3 -19.73 4.28 12.43
CA VAL A 3 -18.61 5.18 12.13
C VAL A 3 -17.52 4.41 11.39
N THR A 4 -16.93 5.04 10.38
CA THR A 4 -15.80 4.46 9.62
C THR A 4 -14.50 4.99 10.19
N LEU A 5 -13.61 4.08 10.57
CA LEU A 5 -12.31 4.38 11.16
C LEU A 5 -11.19 3.80 10.28
N MET A 6 -10.04 4.46 10.24
CA MET A 6 -8.85 3.94 9.56
C MET A 6 -8.22 2.84 10.42
N LYS A 7 -8.14 1.62 9.89
CA LYS A 7 -7.56 0.47 10.62
C LYS A 7 -6.03 0.61 10.82
N GLY A 8 -5.34 1.09 9.80
CA GLY A 8 -3.88 1.25 9.80
C GLY A 8 -3.40 2.02 8.56
N LYS A 9 -2.14 2.46 8.58
CA LYS A 9 -1.49 3.11 7.43
C LYS A 9 -0.02 2.73 7.35
N ILE A 10 0.50 2.67 6.12
CA ILE A 10 1.94 2.68 5.86
C ILE A 10 2.32 4.11 5.48
N HIS A 11 3.10 4.79 6.32
CA HIS A 11 3.46 6.19 6.10
C HIS A 11 4.79 6.30 5.36
N ARG A 12 4.81 7.05 4.25
CA ARG A 12 6.03 7.34 3.46
C ARG A 12 6.73 6.09 2.91
N ALA A 13 5.96 5.08 2.51
CA ALA A 13 6.50 3.95 1.76
C ALA A 13 7.16 4.45 0.46
N SER A 14 8.30 3.85 0.11
CA SER A 14 8.96 4.09 -1.17
C SER A 14 8.54 3.03 -2.18
N VAL A 15 8.32 3.43 -3.43
CA VAL A 15 8.07 2.48 -4.53
C VAL A 15 9.38 1.79 -4.87
N THR A 16 9.42 0.47 -4.73
CA THR A 16 10.59 -0.35 -5.09
C THR A 16 10.57 -0.79 -6.55
N GLN A 17 9.38 -1.05 -7.10
CA GLN A 17 9.17 -1.46 -8.49
C GLN A 17 7.87 -0.87 -9.04
N ALA A 18 7.86 -0.57 -10.34
CA ALA A 18 6.67 -0.18 -11.08
C ALA A 18 6.74 -0.78 -12.48
N ASP A 19 5.72 -1.55 -12.85
CA ASP A 19 5.56 -2.17 -14.16
C ASP A 19 4.22 -1.73 -14.73
N LEU A 20 4.26 -1.16 -15.95
CA LEU A 20 3.06 -0.69 -16.65
C LEU A 20 2.13 -1.83 -17.05
N GLN A 21 2.68 -3.04 -17.22
CA GLN A 21 1.92 -4.23 -17.61
C GLN A 21 1.37 -5.01 -16.41
N TYR A 22 1.69 -4.58 -15.18
CA TYR A 22 1.17 -5.20 -13.96
C TYR A 22 -0.16 -4.54 -13.56
N ASP A 23 -1.25 -5.25 -13.81
CA ASP A 23 -2.61 -4.72 -13.62
C ASP A 23 -3.23 -5.08 -12.27
N GLY A 24 -4.06 -4.17 -11.76
CA GLY A 24 -5.10 -4.47 -10.78
C GLY A 24 -4.68 -4.64 -9.31
N SER A 25 -3.42 -4.41 -8.94
CA SER A 25 -3.00 -4.45 -7.51
C SER A 25 -1.63 -3.79 -7.25
N ILE A 26 -1.24 -3.71 -5.98
CA ILE A 26 0.12 -3.35 -5.53
C ILE A 26 0.62 -4.48 -4.63
N SER A 27 1.87 -4.92 -4.85
CA SER A 27 2.54 -5.84 -3.93
C SER A 27 3.18 -5.07 -2.78
N LEU A 28 3.00 -5.57 -1.55
CA LEU A 28 3.56 -5.00 -0.33
C LEU A 28 4.43 -6.04 0.38
N ASP A 29 5.45 -5.55 1.10
CA ASP A 29 6.23 -6.39 2.00
C ASP A 29 5.33 -6.95 3.11
N ARG A 30 5.50 -8.23 3.44
CA ARG A 30 4.73 -8.91 4.48
C ARG A 30 4.94 -8.25 5.85
N GLU A 31 6.15 -7.81 6.17
CA GLU A 31 6.43 -7.16 7.45
C GLU A 31 5.68 -5.83 7.58
N LEU A 32 5.55 -5.08 6.47
CA LEU A 32 4.76 -3.85 6.45
C LEU A 32 3.26 -4.12 6.58
N MET A 33 2.77 -5.21 5.97
CA MET A 33 1.37 -5.61 6.10
C MET A 33 1.04 -5.99 7.54
N ASP A 34 1.89 -6.81 8.17
CA ASP A 34 1.69 -7.26 9.55
C ASP A 34 1.76 -6.06 10.52
N ALA A 35 2.72 -5.16 10.34
CA ALA A 35 2.84 -3.94 11.14
C ALA A 35 1.65 -2.97 10.98
N ALA A 36 1.06 -2.90 9.78
CA ALA A 36 -0.11 -2.07 9.51
C ALA A 36 -1.45 -2.77 9.78
N GLY A 37 -1.45 -4.06 10.13
CA GLY A 37 -2.65 -4.87 10.32
C GLY A 37 -3.44 -5.11 9.03
N PHE A 38 -2.77 -5.12 7.88
CA PHE A 38 -3.36 -5.35 6.56
C PHE A 38 -3.50 -6.84 6.26
N LEU A 39 -4.56 -7.20 5.55
CA LEU A 39 -4.79 -8.56 5.06
C LEU A 39 -4.44 -8.65 3.57
N ALA A 40 -3.98 -9.81 3.12
CA ALA A 40 -3.73 -10.07 1.71
C ALA A 40 -5.05 -10.20 0.93
N ASN A 41 -5.01 -9.83 -0.36
CA ASN A 41 -6.12 -9.98 -1.31
C ASN A 41 -7.43 -9.27 -0.90
N VAL A 42 -7.34 -8.19 -0.13
CA VAL A 42 -8.46 -7.30 0.17
C VAL A 42 -8.15 -5.87 -0.30
N GLU A 43 -9.20 -5.08 -0.54
CA GLU A 43 -9.05 -3.69 -0.93
C GLU A 43 -8.51 -2.84 0.22
N HIS A 44 -7.47 -2.06 -0.07
CA HIS A 44 -6.93 -1.02 0.82
C HIS A 44 -6.81 0.27 0.02
N SER A 45 -7.20 1.39 0.63
CA SER A 45 -7.08 2.69 -0.05
C SER A 45 -5.61 3.12 -0.15
N ALA A 46 -5.13 3.34 -1.37
CA ALA A 46 -3.81 3.89 -1.63
C ALA A 46 -3.89 5.37 -2.01
N GLY A 47 -3.08 6.20 -1.34
CA GLY A 47 -2.86 7.60 -1.75
C GLY A 47 -1.90 7.71 -2.93
N ARG A 48 -1.51 8.95 -3.27
CA ARG A 48 -0.50 9.18 -4.31
C ARG A 48 0.85 8.63 -3.85
N VAL A 49 1.32 7.55 -4.46
CA VAL A 49 2.64 6.96 -4.20
C VAL A 49 3.60 7.46 -5.29
N GLN A 50 4.66 8.17 -4.91
CA GLN A 50 5.67 8.65 -5.85
C GLN A 50 6.80 7.63 -5.97
N LYS A 51 7.17 7.29 -7.21
CA LYS A 51 8.41 6.58 -7.48
C LYS A 51 9.57 7.51 -7.14
N LEU A 52 10.38 7.13 -6.16
CA LEU A 52 11.65 7.79 -5.92
C LEU A 52 12.58 7.34 -7.05
N ILE A 53 12.70 8.12 -8.12
CA ILE A 53 13.69 7.89 -9.16
C ILE A 53 14.99 8.53 -8.64
N PRO A 54 16.01 7.76 -8.22
CA PRO A 54 17.32 8.35 -8.00
C PRO A 54 17.83 8.88 -9.35
N GLY A 55 18.23 10.15 -9.37
CA GLY A 55 18.86 10.80 -10.51
C GLY A 55 20.26 10.27 -10.79
#